data_AF-E1RFW0-F1
#
_entry.id   AF-E1RFW0-F1
#
_cell.length_a   1.000
_cell.length_b   1.000
_cell.length_c   1.000
_cell.angle_alpha   90.00
_cell.angle_beta   90.00
_cell.angle_gamma   90.00
#
_symmetry.space_group_name_H-M   'P 1'
#
loop_
_entity.id
_entity.type
_entity.pdbx_description
1 polymer ?
#
loop_
_entity_poly.entity_id
_entity_poly.type
_entity_poly.pdbx_seq_one_letter_code
_entity_poly.pdbx_strand_id
1 'polypeptide(L)'
;MKLRKLEMLLEGFEAFENPDPALEQYMTPPVVAARLLYHAYMKGDIEGRSVLDLGCGTGIFACGAALLGAEQVTGADIDPAAVAAAYRNAERAGVTADFVVSDIPDFNCRSFDTAVMNPPFGAQKKYADRPFIDKALKCAGVTYGIFNEGSTPFIRSYISGRGVIDETVRCDFPIKRTFAHHRKDSLEIRVEIIRITKI
;
A
#
# COMPACT_ATOMS: atom_id res chain seq x y z
N MET A 1 -15.51 -6.75 -9.85
CA MET A 1 -15.36 -7.88 -8.87
C MET A 1 -16.00 -7.48 -7.53
N LYS A 2 -16.38 -8.40 -6.61
CA LYS A 2 -16.91 -8.06 -5.26
C LYS A 2 -15.77 -8.03 -4.20
N LEU A 3 -15.91 -7.20 -3.16
CA LEU A 3 -14.91 -7.05 -2.07
C LEU A 3 -14.44 -8.39 -1.48
N ARG A 4 -15.38 -9.24 -1.05
CA ARG A 4 -15.04 -10.54 -0.44
C ARG A 4 -14.28 -11.46 -1.39
N LYS A 5 -14.54 -11.38 -2.70
CA LYS A 5 -13.80 -12.17 -3.69
C LYS A 5 -12.37 -11.65 -3.84
N LEU A 6 -12.17 -10.33 -3.82
CA LEU A 6 -10.84 -9.74 -3.84
C LEU A 6 -10.04 -10.18 -2.61
N GLU A 7 -10.61 -10.04 -1.41
CA GLU A 7 -9.99 -10.48 -0.16
C GLU A 7 -9.52 -11.95 -0.22
N MET A 8 -10.40 -12.87 -0.62
CA MET A 8 -10.06 -14.30 -0.75
C MET A 8 -8.91 -14.57 -1.74
N LEU A 9 -8.80 -13.77 -2.81
CA LEU A 9 -7.68 -13.91 -3.75
C LEU A 9 -6.36 -13.43 -3.12
N LEU A 10 -6.40 -12.33 -2.38
CA LEU A 10 -5.23 -11.77 -1.70
C LEU A 10 -4.75 -12.64 -0.53
N GLU A 11 -5.64 -13.43 0.10
CA GLU A 11 -5.25 -14.40 1.15
C GLU A 11 -4.29 -15.49 0.65
N GLY A 12 -4.30 -15.79 -0.66
CA GLY A 12 -3.45 -16.81 -1.25
C GLY A 12 -2.02 -16.36 -1.56
N PHE A 13 -1.67 -15.11 -1.25
CA PHE A 13 -0.36 -14.54 -1.60
C PHE A 13 0.73 -14.94 -0.60
N GLU A 14 1.93 -15.08 -1.14
CA GLU A 14 3.15 -15.29 -0.38
C GLU A 14 3.50 -14.01 0.41
N ALA A 15 3.81 -14.19 1.70
CA ALA A 15 4.33 -13.14 2.56
C ALA A 15 5.87 -13.06 2.47
N PHE A 16 6.47 -12.17 3.24
CA PHE A 16 7.94 -12.07 3.34
C PHE A 16 8.54 -13.37 3.91
N GLU A 17 9.59 -13.87 3.28
CA GLU A 17 10.34 -15.03 3.78
C GLU A 17 11.14 -14.68 5.04
N ASN A 18 11.88 -13.57 4.99
CA ASN A 18 12.71 -13.06 6.09
C ASN A 18 12.45 -11.54 6.26
N PRO A 19 11.38 -11.13 6.95
CA PRO A 19 11.03 -9.72 7.08
C PRO A 19 12.08 -8.94 7.90
N ASP A 20 12.55 -7.81 7.37
CA ASP A 20 13.42 -6.86 8.07
C ASP A 20 12.59 -5.92 8.96
N PRO A 21 12.73 -6.01 10.30
CA PRO A 21 12.05 -5.11 11.21
C PRO A 21 12.40 -3.64 11.00
N ALA A 22 13.63 -3.32 10.57
CA ALA A 22 14.11 -1.94 10.40
C ALA A 22 13.39 -1.21 9.25
N LEU A 23 12.87 -1.98 8.29
CA LEU A 23 12.05 -1.50 7.18
C LEU A 23 10.54 -1.58 7.49
N GLU A 24 10.17 -2.03 8.69
CA GLU A 24 8.79 -2.31 9.08
C GLU A 24 8.09 -3.28 8.10
N GLN A 25 8.81 -4.31 7.62
CA GLN A 25 8.28 -5.26 6.65
C GLN A 25 7.24 -6.19 7.28
N TYR A 26 6.01 -6.07 6.80
CA TYR A 26 4.93 -7.02 7.00
C TYR A 26 3.99 -6.93 5.80
N MET A 27 3.37 -8.05 5.44
CA MET A 27 2.34 -8.01 4.40
C MET A 27 1.10 -7.32 4.96
N THR A 28 0.60 -6.29 4.27
CA THR A 28 -0.70 -5.69 4.60
C THR A 28 -1.74 -6.81 4.69
N PRO A 29 -2.54 -6.90 5.78
CA PRO A 29 -3.55 -7.94 5.91
C PRO A 29 -4.52 -7.92 4.73
N PRO A 30 -4.85 -9.07 4.11
CA PRO A 30 -5.73 -9.15 2.95
C PRO A 30 -7.05 -8.38 3.09
N VAL A 31 -7.67 -8.43 4.28
CA VAL A 31 -8.91 -7.70 4.59
C VAL A 31 -8.75 -6.18 4.47
N VAL A 32 -7.62 -5.64 4.93
CA VAL A 32 -7.32 -4.20 4.85
C VAL A 32 -6.93 -3.82 3.44
N ALA A 33 -6.10 -4.64 2.78
CA ALA A 33 -5.69 -4.41 1.41
C ALA A 33 -6.89 -4.40 0.45
N ALA A 34 -7.78 -5.38 0.59
CA ALA A 34 -9.03 -5.45 -0.15
C ALA A 34 -9.93 -4.24 0.14
N ARG A 35 -10.02 -3.78 1.40
CA ARG A 35 -10.82 -2.59 1.76
C ARG A 35 -10.30 -1.34 1.05
N LEU A 36 -8.99 -1.07 1.09
CA LEU A 36 -8.37 0.09 0.43
C LEU A 36 -8.59 0.04 -1.09
N LEU A 37 -8.22 -1.08 -1.71
CA LEU A 37 -8.32 -1.26 -3.16
C LEU A 37 -9.77 -1.18 -3.65
N TYR A 38 -10.70 -1.82 -2.94
CA TYR A 38 -12.11 -1.80 -3.31
C TYR A 38 -12.71 -0.41 -3.13
N HIS A 39 -12.29 0.34 -2.10
CA HIS A 39 -12.70 1.73 -1.95
C HIS A 39 -12.20 2.57 -3.14
N ALA A 40 -10.93 2.47 -3.51
CA ALA A 40 -10.38 3.14 -4.69
C ALA A 40 -11.09 2.74 -6.00
N TYR A 41 -11.39 1.46 -6.18
CA TYR A 41 -12.17 0.94 -7.32
C TYR A 41 -13.56 1.57 -7.41
N MET A 42 -14.29 1.63 -6.29
CA MET A 42 -15.63 2.25 -6.24
C MET A 42 -15.61 3.76 -6.52
N LYS A 43 -14.47 4.43 -6.36
CA LYS A 43 -14.28 5.85 -6.69
C LYS A 43 -13.87 6.09 -8.15
N GLY A 44 -13.64 5.02 -8.93
CA GLY A 44 -13.19 5.12 -10.32
C GLY A 44 -11.69 5.37 -10.48
N ASP A 45 -10.91 5.10 -9.42
CA ASP A 45 -9.47 5.39 -9.34
C ASP A 45 -8.60 4.14 -9.62
N ILE A 46 -9.18 3.01 -10.03
CA ILE A 46 -8.45 1.76 -10.34
C ILE A 46 -8.73 1.24 -11.74
N GLU A 47 -9.98 0.92 -12.08
CA GLU A 47 -10.32 0.30 -13.38
C GLU A 47 -9.94 1.22 -14.56
N GLY A 48 -9.15 0.70 -15.50
CA GLY A 48 -8.63 1.47 -16.63
C GLY A 48 -7.64 2.58 -16.24
N ARG A 49 -7.04 2.53 -15.04
CA ARG A 49 -6.08 3.53 -14.56
C ARG A 49 -4.66 2.99 -14.50
N SER A 50 -3.70 3.92 -14.55
CA SER A 50 -2.32 3.66 -14.18
C SER A 50 -2.15 3.77 -12.65
N VAL A 51 -1.67 2.69 -12.03
CA VAL A 51 -1.56 2.57 -10.56
C VAL A 51 -0.10 2.36 -10.14
N LEU A 52 0.35 3.15 -9.17
CA LEU A 52 1.66 3.05 -8.54
C LEU A 52 1.54 2.54 -7.10
N ASP A 53 2.24 1.46 -6.77
CA ASP A 53 2.34 0.89 -5.42
C ASP A 53 3.70 1.26 -4.78
N LEU A 54 3.69 2.18 -3.81
CA LEU A 54 4.90 2.69 -3.17
C LEU A 54 5.21 1.90 -1.89
N GLY A 55 6.36 1.22 -1.87
CA GLY A 55 6.67 0.21 -0.85
C GLY A 55 5.82 -1.03 -1.08
N CYS A 56 5.86 -1.56 -2.30
CA CYS A 56 4.92 -2.59 -2.72
C CYS A 56 5.09 -3.90 -1.94
N GLY A 57 6.23 -4.11 -1.27
CA GLY A 57 6.53 -5.34 -0.53
C GLY A 57 6.37 -6.56 -1.43
N THR A 58 5.54 -7.50 -0.98
CA THR A 58 5.19 -8.71 -1.77
C THR A 58 4.10 -8.47 -2.82
N GLY A 59 3.78 -7.21 -3.15
CA GLY A 59 2.92 -6.82 -4.25
C GLY A 59 1.42 -6.94 -4.00
N ILE A 60 0.96 -6.94 -2.75
CA ILE A 60 -0.45 -7.17 -2.43
C ILE A 60 -1.38 -6.10 -3.02
N PHE A 61 -0.97 -4.83 -3.02
CA PHE A 61 -1.78 -3.78 -3.63
C PHE A 61 -1.65 -3.77 -5.14
N ALA A 62 -0.42 -3.86 -5.67
CA ALA A 62 -0.18 -3.95 -7.10
C ALA A 62 -0.99 -5.07 -7.78
N CYS A 63 -0.87 -6.30 -7.29
CA CYS A 63 -1.60 -7.44 -7.85
C CYS A 63 -3.12 -7.28 -7.65
N GLY A 64 -3.55 -6.74 -6.51
CA GLY A 64 -4.96 -6.47 -6.25
C GLY A 64 -5.56 -5.39 -7.16
N ALA A 65 -4.82 -4.35 -7.49
CA ALA A 65 -5.21 -3.34 -8.46
C ALA A 65 -5.32 -3.92 -9.88
N ALA A 66 -4.36 -4.77 -10.27
CA ALA A 66 -4.42 -5.48 -11.55
C ALA A 66 -5.63 -6.42 -11.63
N LEU A 67 -5.94 -7.17 -10.56
CA LEU A 67 -7.16 -8.00 -10.45
C LEU A 67 -8.47 -7.19 -10.56
N LEU A 68 -8.43 -5.91 -10.22
CA LEU A 68 -9.55 -4.97 -10.34
C LEU A 68 -9.61 -4.25 -11.68
N GLY A 69 -8.71 -4.57 -12.62
CA GLY A 69 -8.72 -4.03 -13.98
C GLY A 69 -7.95 -2.73 -14.15
N ALA A 70 -6.96 -2.45 -13.31
CA ALA A 70 -5.97 -1.40 -13.62
C ALA A 70 -5.31 -1.68 -14.97
N GLU A 71 -5.12 -0.64 -15.78
CA GLU A 71 -4.54 -0.76 -17.13
C GLU A 71 -3.04 -1.01 -17.05
N GLN A 72 -2.36 -0.29 -16.14
CA GLN A 72 -0.93 -0.37 -15.93
C GLN A 72 -0.67 -0.35 -14.42
N VAL A 73 0.17 -1.25 -13.93
CA VAL A 73 0.54 -1.32 -12.52
C VAL A 73 2.05 -1.35 -12.38
N THR A 74 2.59 -0.45 -11.58
CA THR A 74 4.00 -0.45 -11.20
C THR A 74 4.13 -0.52 -9.68
N GLY A 75 4.94 -1.43 -9.16
CA GLY A 75 5.32 -1.47 -7.75
C GLY A 75 6.80 -1.14 -7.56
N ALA A 76 7.12 -0.33 -6.54
CA ALA A 76 8.49 -0.03 -6.17
C ALA A 76 8.75 -0.43 -4.71
N ASP A 77 9.83 -1.16 -4.47
CA ASP A 77 10.30 -1.49 -3.12
C ASP A 77 11.83 -1.49 -3.08
N ILE A 78 12.41 -1.19 -1.92
CA ILE A 78 13.86 -1.16 -1.73
C ILE A 78 14.44 -2.58 -1.63
N ASP A 79 13.62 -3.55 -1.19
CA ASP A 79 14.06 -4.91 -0.97
C ASP A 79 13.89 -5.79 -2.23
N PRO A 80 14.99 -6.26 -2.86
CA PRO A 80 14.92 -7.15 -4.00
C PRO A 80 14.23 -8.49 -3.70
N ALA A 81 14.29 -8.99 -2.46
CA ALA A 81 13.61 -10.23 -2.10
C ALA A 81 12.08 -10.05 -2.08
N ALA A 82 11.61 -8.90 -1.57
CA ALA A 82 10.21 -8.53 -1.62
C ALA A 82 9.69 -8.39 -3.06
N VAL A 83 10.45 -7.72 -3.93
CA VAL A 83 10.14 -7.59 -5.36
C VAL A 83 10.07 -8.96 -6.06
N ALA A 84 10.98 -9.89 -5.73
CA ALA A 84 10.93 -11.24 -6.28
C ALA A 84 9.65 -12.00 -5.83
N ALA A 85 9.22 -11.82 -4.58
CA ALA A 85 7.95 -12.36 -4.09
C ALA A 85 6.74 -11.70 -4.78
N ALA A 86 6.81 -10.39 -5.06
CA ALA A 86 5.79 -9.67 -5.80
C ALA A 86 5.58 -10.24 -7.22
N TYR A 87 6.66 -10.56 -7.95
CA TYR A 87 6.56 -11.24 -9.24
C TYR A 87 5.88 -12.62 -9.12
N ARG A 88 6.24 -13.43 -8.10
CA ARG A 88 5.59 -14.74 -7.87
C ARG A 88 4.10 -14.60 -7.54
N ASN A 89 3.72 -13.57 -6.79
CA ASN A 89 2.32 -13.30 -6.48
C ASN A 89 1.54 -12.83 -7.72
N ALA A 90 2.15 -12.02 -8.59
CA ALA A 90 1.55 -11.62 -9.85
C ALA A 90 1.32 -12.84 -10.78
N GLU A 91 2.31 -13.72 -10.91
CA GLU A 91 2.19 -14.98 -11.65
C GLU A 91 1.07 -15.86 -11.08
N ARG A 92 1.05 -16.05 -9.76
CA ARG A 92 -0.01 -16.82 -9.06
C ARG A 92 -1.41 -16.25 -9.29
N ALA A 93 -1.54 -14.92 -9.31
CA ALA A 93 -2.80 -14.24 -9.55
C ALA A 93 -3.21 -14.21 -11.02
N GLY A 94 -2.31 -14.59 -11.93
CA GLY A 94 -2.52 -14.51 -13.38
C GLY A 94 -2.64 -13.06 -13.86
N VAL A 95 -1.90 -12.14 -13.25
CA VAL A 95 -1.91 -10.71 -13.58
C VAL A 95 -0.53 -10.20 -13.99
N THR A 96 -0.51 -9.11 -14.75
CA THR A 96 0.72 -8.43 -15.15
C THR A 96 0.91 -7.17 -14.32
N ALA A 97 2.10 -7.00 -13.76
CA ALA A 97 2.54 -5.78 -13.10
C ALA A 97 4.07 -5.67 -13.23
N ASP A 98 4.56 -4.43 -13.33
CA ASP A 98 5.99 -4.16 -13.37
C ASP A 98 6.50 -3.87 -11.96
N PHE A 99 7.54 -4.57 -11.51
CA PHE A 99 8.15 -4.31 -10.21
C PHE A 99 9.59 -3.83 -10.35
N VAL A 100 9.94 -2.79 -9.59
CA VAL A 100 11.23 -2.12 -9.63
C VAL A 100 11.87 -2.12 -8.25
N VAL A 101 13.13 -2.55 -8.17
CA VAL A 101 13.94 -2.39 -6.97
C VAL A 101 14.44 -0.94 -6.91
N SER A 102 13.93 -0.16 -5.96
CA SER A 102 14.29 1.25 -5.79
C SER A 102 13.94 1.72 -4.39
N ASP A 103 14.81 2.55 -3.81
CA ASP A 103 14.38 3.37 -2.69
C ASP A 103 13.32 4.38 -3.18
N ILE A 104 12.33 4.66 -2.34
CA ILE A 104 11.18 5.48 -2.70
C ILE A 104 11.56 6.93 -2.98
N PRO A 105 12.45 7.63 -2.24
CA PRO A 105 12.92 8.96 -2.62
C PRO A 105 13.53 9.00 -4.02
N ASP A 106 14.26 7.95 -4.41
CA ASP A 106 15.02 7.86 -5.66
C ASP A 106 14.22 7.31 -6.83
N PHE A 107 13.04 6.72 -6.58
CA PHE A 107 12.18 6.19 -7.62
C PHE A 107 11.85 7.26 -8.67
N ASN A 108 12.29 7.02 -9.91
CA ASN A 108 12.06 7.91 -11.03
C ASN A 108 10.68 7.65 -11.62
N CYS A 109 9.67 8.36 -11.11
CA CYS A 109 8.31 8.15 -11.54
C CYS A 109 7.95 8.92 -12.81
N ARG A 110 7.14 8.27 -13.65
CA ARG A 110 6.25 8.92 -14.62
C ARG A 110 5.01 9.44 -13.88
N SER A 111 4.11 10.12 -14.59
CA SER A 111 2.80 10.47 -14.04
C SER A 111 1.90 9.23 -14.06
N PHE A 112 1.32 8.89 -12.92
CA PHE A 112 0.28 7.88 -12.73
C PHE A 112 -1.03 8.57 -12.38
N ASP A 113 -2.15 7.88 -12.57
CA ASP A 113 -3.45 8.37 -12.11
C ASP A 113 -3.56 8.24 -10.59
N THR A 114 -3.19 7.05 -10.07
CA THR A 114 -3.43 6.67 -8.68
C THR A 114 -2.17 6.09 -8.04
N ALA A 115 -1.86 6.50 -6.82
CA ALA A 115 -0.91 5.82 -5.95
C ALA A 115 -1.62 5.09 -4.81
N VAL A 116 -1.13 3.91 -4.44
CA VAL A 116 -1.53 3.15 -3.26
C VAL A 116 -0.29 2.88 -2.41
N MET A 117 -0.44 2.91 -1.09
CA MET A 117 0.68 2.65 -0.19
C MET A 117 0.23 2.23 1.21
N ASN A 118 1.06 1.41 1.85
CA ASN A 118 1.07 1.22 3.29
C ASN A 118 2.48 1.56 3.80
N PRO A 119 2.80 2.85 3.98
CA PRO A 119 4.15 3.26 4.34
C PRO A 119 4.51 2.79 5.75
N PRO A 120 5.81 2.72 6.09
CA PRO A 120 6.24 2.48 7.46
C PRO A 120 5.63 3.53 8.40
N PHE A 121 5.09 3.09 9.53
CA PHE A 121 4.41 3.95 10.51
C PHE A 121 5.38 4.81 11.32
N GLY A 122 6.68 4.58 11.15
CA GLY A 122 7.74 5.31 11.85
C GLY A 122 7.95 4.85 13.29
N ALA A 123 7.60 3.60 13.56
CA ALA A 123 7.87 2.93 14.83
C ALA A 123 9.39 2.72 15.02
N GLN A 124 10.11 2.45 13.92
CA GLN A 124 11.57 2.29 13.94
C GLN A 124 12.30 3.59 13.61
N LYS A 125 11.80 4.33 12.61
CA LYS A 125 12.40 5.57 12.13
C LYS A 125 11.36 6.67 12.08
N LYS A 126 11.56 7.70 12.90
CA LYS A 126 10.66 8.86 12.94
C LYS A 126 10.51 9.45 11.53
N TYR A 127 9.26 9.68 11.11
CA TYR A 127 8.92 10.29 9.83
C TYR A 127 9.25 9.45 8.58
N ALA A 128 9.34 8.12 8.71
CA ALA A 128 9.59 7.22 7.59
C ALA A 128 8.47 7.23 6.53
N ASP A 129 7.27 7.70 6.88
CA ASP A 129 6.11 7.89 6.00
C ASP A 129 6.26 9.06 5.03
N ARG A 130 7.01 10.11 5.42
CA ARG A 130 7.09 11.36 4.67
C ARG A 130 7.60 11.22 3.24
N PRO A 131 8.71 10.48 2.97
CA PRO A 131 9.18 10.32 1.60
C PRO A 131 8.18 9.60 0.69
N PHE A 132 7.36 8.71 1.25
CA PHE A 132 6.29 8.04 0.51
C PHE A 132 5.16 9.02 0.16
N ILE A 133 4.72 9.83 1.12
CA ILE A 133 3.73 10.89 0.87
C ILE A 133 4.22 11.87 -0.20
N ASP A 134 5.48 12.32 -0.08
CA ASP A 134 6.07 13.26 -1.02
C ASP A 134 6.19 12.67 -2.43
N LYS A 135 6.56 11.39 -2.53
CA LYS A 135 6.62 10.69 -3.81
C LYS A 135 5.21 10.50 -4.40
N ALA A 136 4.23 10.10 -3.60
CA ALA A 136 2.86 9.90 -4.06
C ALA A 136 2.27 11.19 -4.65
N LEU A 137 2.42 12.32 -3.95
CA LEU A 137 2.00 13.64 -4.43
C LEU A 137 2.78 14.09 -5.67
N LYS A 138 4.04 13.69 -5.82
CA LYS A 138 4.81 13.99 -7.02
C LYS A 138 4.27 13.22 -8.22
N CYS A 139 3.96 11.93 -8.05
CA CYS A 139 3.79 10.98 -9.14
C CYS A 139 2.33 10.68 -9.50
N ALA A 140 1.37 10.92 -8.63
CA ALA A 140 -0.03 10.56 -8.86
C ALA A 140 -0.99 11.74 -8.65
N GLY A 141 -2.13 11.71 -9.35
CA GLY A 141 -3.22 12.67 -9.15
C GLY A 141 -4.01 12.37 -7.88
N VAL A 142 -4.21 11.09 -7.56
CA VAL A 142 -4.89 10.61 -6.35
C VAL A 142 -4.00 9.63 -5.60
N THR A 143 -4.04 9.64 -4.27
CA THR A 143 -3.30 8.71 -3.42
C THR A 143 -4.20 8.10 -2.36
N TYR A 144 -4.10 6.78 -2.16
CA TYR A 144 -4.69 6.05 -1.04
C TYR A 144 -3.58 5.52 -0.15
N GLY A 145 -3.55 5.97 1.11
CA GLY A 145 -2.54 5.54 2.09
C GLY A 145 -3.17 4.99 3.36
N ILE A 146 -2.50 4.04 4.00
CA ILE A 146 -2.86 3.55 5.34
C ILE A 146 -1.98 4.27 6.37
N PHE A 147 -2.60 4.82 7.40
CA PHE A 147 -1.93 5.52 8.49
C PHE A 147 -2.52 5.14 9.84
N ASN A 148 -1.76 5.31 10.92
CA ASN A 148 -2.32 5.11 12.27
C ASN A 148 -3.53 6.01 12.53
N GLU A 149 -4.49 5.52 13.31
CA GLU A 149 -5.63 6.34 13.76
C GLU A 149 -5.14 7.66 14.40
N GLY A 150 -5.72 8.78 13.98
CA GLY A 150 -5.32 10.10 14.46
C GLY A 150 -4.22 10.79 13.64
N SER A 151 -3.70 10.16 12.58
CA SER A 151 -2.73 10.81 11.68
C SER A 151 -3.34 11.87 10.77
N THR A 152 -4.66 11.86 10.54
CA THR A 152 -5.33 12.80 9.61
C THR A 152 -4.99 14.29 9.83
N PRO A 153 -5.03 14.87 11.05
CA PRO A 153 -4.68 16.29 11.26
C PRO A 153 -3.22 16.60 10.92
N PHE A 154 -2.30 15.70 11.25
CA PHE A 154 -0.89 15.84 10.92
C PHE A 154 -0.69 15.80 9.40
N ILE A 155 -1.26 14.80 8.72
CA ILE A 155 -1.13 14.66 7.27
C ILE A 155 -1.70 15.89 6.56
N ARG A 156 -2.88 16.36 7.00
CA ARG A 156 -3.48 17.59 6.47
C ARG A 156 -2.55 18.80 6.59
N SER A 157 -1.88 18.97 7.72
CA SER A 157 -0.89 20.02 7.89
C SER A 157 0.36 19.79 7.02
N TYR A 158 0.82 18.54 6.90
CA TYR A 158 2.04 18.19 6.17
C TYR A 158 1.90 18.42 4.66
N ILE A 159 0.74 18.10 4.09
CA ILE A 159 0.47 18.23 2.65
C ILE A 159 -0.07 19.60 2.25
N SER A 160 -0.17 20.55 3.18
CA SER A 160 -0.75 21.88 2.93
C SER A 160 -0.13 22.54 1.69
N GLY A 161 -0.98 23.01 0.77
CA GLY A 161 -0.56 23.61 -0.51
C GLY A 161 -0.11 22.62 -1.59
N ARG A 162 -0.13 21.31 -1.32
CA ARG A 162 0.29 20.25 -2.27
C ARG A 162 -0.79 19.18 -2.51
N GLY A 163 -1.72 19.01 -1.57
CA GLY A 163 -2.82 18.06 -1.67
C GLY A 163 -3.94 18.35 -0.68
N VAL A 164 -5.07 17.69 -0.88
CA VAL A 164 -6.27 17.76 -0.03
C VAL A 164 -6.68 16.36 0.39
N ILE A 165 -6.95 16.16 1.68
CA ILE A 165 -7.60 14.93 2.15
C ILE A 165 -9.10 15.05 1.87
N ASP A 166 -9.61 14.23 0.94
CA ASP A 166 -11.03 14.20 0.57
C ASP A 166 -11.83 13.27 1.49
N GLU A 167 -11.22 12.16 1.90
CA GLU A 167 -11.92 11.10 2.62
C GLU A 167 -10.97 10.35 3.55
N THR A 168 -11.50 9.94 4.70
CA THR A 168 -10.84 9.10 5.69
C THR A 168 -11.78 7.97 6.09
N VAL A 169 -11.34 6.72 5.93
CA VAL A 169 -12.09 5.53 6.33
C VAL A 169 -11.32 4.81 7.43
N ARG A 170 -11.95 4.59 8.59
CA ARG A 170 -11.35 3.83 9.69
C ARG A 170 -11.55 2.33 9.49
N CYS A 171 -10.54 1.54 9.77
CA CYS A 171 -10.65 0.09 9.81
C CYS A 171 -9.70 -0.53 10.83
N ASP A 172 -10.06 -1.72 11.31
CA ASP A 172 -9.19 -2.51 12.16
C ASP A 172 -8.12 -3.21 11.31
N PHE A 173 -6.89 -3.16 11.79
CA PHE A 173 -5.73 -3.71 11.12
C PHE A 173 -5.18 -4.87 11.96
N PRO A 174 -5.54 -6.13 11.61
CA PRO A 174 -5.07 -7.28 12.36
C PRO A 174 -3.63 -7.60 11.99
N ILE A 175 -2.69 -7.42 12.92
CA ILE A 175 -1.30 -7.82 12.75
C ILE A 175 -1.14 -9.23 13.35
N LYS A 176 -0.89 -10.21 12.47
CA LYS A 176 -0.40 -11.53 12.89
C LYS A 176 1.03 -11.36 13.41
N ARG A 177 1.34 -11.87 14.61
CA ARG A 177 2.67 -11.69 15.21
C ARG A 177 3.69 -12.59 14.51
N THR A 178 4.75 -12.01 13.96
CA THR A 178 5.84 -12.71 13.25
C THR A 178 7.02 -13.11 14.17
N PHE A 179 6.99 -12.74 15.48
CA PHE A 179 8.11 -12.93 16.41
C PHE A 179 7.77 -13.78 17.66
N ALA A 180 8.72 -14.61 18.10
CA ALA A 180 8.55 -15.77 18.99
C ALA A 180 8.29 -15.53 20.51
N HIS A 181 8.21 -14.28 21.00
CA HIS A 181 8.34 -14.01 22.45
C HIS A 181 7.15 -13.32 23.17
N HIS A 182 5.89 -13.47 22.74
CA HIS A 182 4.74 -12.90 23.49
C HIS A 182 3.46 -13.76 23.48
N ARG A 183 2.69 -13.73 24.58
CA ARG A 183 1.56 -14.62 24.96
C ARG A 183 0.18 -14.40 24.28
N LYS A 184 0.00 -13.51 23.30
CA LYS A 184 -1.30 -13.27 22.64
C LYS A 184 -1.19 -13.38 21.12
N ASP A 185 -2.12 -14.09 20.49
CA ASP A 185 -2.03 -14.60 19.10
C ASP A 185 -2.14 -13.53 17.98
N SER A 186 -2.65 -12.33 18.29
CA SER A 186 -2.74 -11.21 17.35
C SER A 186 -2.76 -9.86 18.09
N LEU A 187 -2.27 -8.81 17.41
CA LEU A 187 -2.43 -7.41 17.84
C LEU A 187 -3.34 -6.72 16.84
N GLU A 188 -4.47 -6.18 17.30
CA GLU A 188 -5.32 -5.31 16.49
C GLU A 188 -4.90 -3.85 16.74
N ILE A 189 -4.51 -3.16 15.68
CA ILE A 189 -4.30 -1.70 15.69
C ILE A 189 -5.39 -1.05 14.87
N ARG A 190 -5.76 0.19 15.21
CA ARG A 190 -6.71 0.98 14.42
C ARG A 190 -5.97 1.86 13.44
N VAL A 191 -6.39 1.81 12.18
CA VAL A 191 -5.80 2.60 11.10
C VAL A 191 -6.85 3.42 10.36
N GLU A 192 -6.39 4.42 9.64
CA GLU A 192 -7.12 5.28 8.73
C GLU A 192 -6.62 5.04 7.30
N ILE A 193 -7.52 4.63 6.40
CA ILE A 193 -7.32 4.70 4.95
C ILE A 193 -7.66 6.13 4.53
N ILE A 194 -6.68 6.86 4.03
CA ILE A 194 -6.81 8.27 3.67
C ILE A 194 -6.68 8.42 2.16
N ARG A 195 -7.67 9.08 1.55
CA ARG A 195 -7.65 9.50 0.14
C ARG A 195 -7.18 10.95 0.04
N ILE A 196 -6.13 11.17 -0.74
CA ILE A 196 -5.52 12.48 -0.98
C ILE A 196 -5.61 12.80 -2.47
N THR A 197 -6.16 13.95 -2.83
CA THR A 197 -6.08 14.50 -4.19
C THR A 197 -4.99 15.56 -4.26
N LYS A 198 -4.13 15.48 -5.27
CA LYS A 198 -3.07 16.47 -5.55
C LYS A 198 -3.68 17.81 -6.02
N ILE A 199 -3.06 18.92 -5.62
CA ILE A 199 -3.39 20.29 -6.09
C ILE A 199 -2.50 20.67 -7.28
#